data_AF-A0A950WYJ0-F1
#
_entry.id   AF-A0A950WYJ0-F1
#
_cell.length_a   1.000
_cell.length_b   1.000
_cell.length_c   1.000
_cell.angle_alpha   90.00
_cell.angle_beta   90.00
_cell.angle_gamma   90.00
#
_symmetry.space_group_name_H-M   'P 1'
#
loop_
_entity.id
_entity.type
_entity.pdbx_description
1 polymer ?
#
loop_
_entity_poly.entity_id
_entity_poly.type
_entity_poly.pdbx_seq_one_letter_code
_entity_poly.pdbx_strand_id
1 'polypeptide(L)'
;MALTPVPRMMIKAGLFGLRLPLTTVERVTGNADAEAWPPAMAFDALEATTKRVLGSVIRDEQLVREGELQRAKLDELATAQRLETRAQQLERQADAKLEERVDAAEKRRQSVETEAAKRKREAEEQAAQREREIAQQAREREQAAREAEERRAKVVSVTEREAEKVRIREERDALAVKREALAASRTADVLEDAIEQKKAKRKSS
;
A
#
# COMPACT_ATOMS: atom_id res chain seq x y z
N MET A 1 -42.36 -45.26 -75.53
CA MET A 1 -42.99 -45.16 -74.20
C MET A 1 -42.98 -43.70 -73.79
N ALA A 2 -44.14 -43.04 -73.79
CA ALA A 2 -44.27 -41.67 -73.33
C ALA A 2 -44.37 -41.69 -71.79
N LEU A 3 -43.39 -41.09 -71.11
CA LEU A 3 -43.47 -40.85 -69.67
C LEU A 3 -44.50 -39.75 -69.45
N THR A 4 -45.59 -40.07 -68.76
CA THR A 4 -46.61 -39.09 -68.38
C THR A 4 -45.96 -38.02 -67.51
N PRO A 5 -45.99 -36.73 -67.90
CA PRO A 5 -45.39 -35.68 -67.09
C PRO A 5 -46.20 -35.56 -65.79
N VAL A 6 -45.62 -36.02 -64.68
CA VAL A 6 -46.20 -35.78 -63.36
C VAL A 6 -46.28 -34.26 -63.17
N PRO A 7 -47.46 -33.69 -62.89
CA PRO A 7 -47.59 -32.24 -62.76
C PRO A 7 -46.70 -31.75 -61.62
N ARG A 8 -45.80 -30.80 -61.90
CA ARG A 8 -44.91 -30.16 -60.91
C ARG A 8 -45.66 -29.69 -59.66
N MET A 9 -46.94 -29.34 -59.83
CA MET A 9 -47.84 -28.90 -58.76
C MET A 9 -48.08 -29.99 -57.69
N MET A 10 -48.17 -31.27 -58.06
CA MET A 10 -48.38 -32.35 -57.09
C MET A 10 -47.14 -32.61 -56.23
N ILE A 11 -45.95 -32.50 -56.81
CA ILE A 11 -44.67 -32.63 -56.07
C ILE A 11 -44.52 -31.46 -55.09
N LYS A 12 -44.81 -30.23 -55.54
CA LYS A 12 -44.79 -29.05 -54.68
C LYS A 12 -45.84 -29.13 -53.56
N ALA A 13 -47.06 -29.58 -53.86
CA ALA A 13 -48.12 -29.74 -52.86
C ALA A 13 -47.78 -30.81 -51.80
N GLY A 14 -47.17 -31.93 -52.20
CA GLY A 14 -46.71 -32.97 -51.28
C GLY A 14 -45.62 -32.50 -50.33
N LEU A 15 -44.61 -31.77 -50.85
CA LEU A 15 -43.56 -31.18 -50.03
C LEU A 15 -44.08 -30.10 -49.08
N PHE A 16 -45.04 -29.28 -49.52
CA PHE A 16 -45.68 -28.27 -48.66
C PHE A 16 -46.43 -28.90 -47.48
N GLY A 17 -47.11 -30.03 -47.70
CA GLY A 17 -47.84 -30.75 -46.66
C GLY A 17 -46.95 -31.29 -45.54
N LEU A 18 -45.72 -31.70 -45.87
CA LEU A 18 -44.74 -32.20 -44.90
C LEU A 18 -44.10 -31.09 -44.05
N ARG A 19 -44.13 -29.83 -44.51
CA ARG A 19 -43.53 -28.68 -43.78
C ARG A 19 -44.46 -28.08 -42.72
N LEU A 20 -45.78 -28.34 -42.80
CA LEU A 20 -46.78 -27.82 -41.87
C LEU A 20 -46.54 -28.19 -40.39
N PRO A 21 -46.23 -29.45 -40.02
CA PRO A 21 -45.95 -29.78 -38.63
C PRO A 21 -44.66 -29.11 -38.12
N LEU A 22 -43.65 -28.95 -38.98
CA LEU A 22 -42.38 -28.32 -38.59
C LEU A 22 -42.57 -26.82 -38.29
N THR A 23 -43.30 -26.11 -39.15
CA THR A 23 -43.61 -24.68 -38.97
C THR A 23 -44.49 -24.40 -37.75
N THR A 24 -45.29 -25.37 -37.30
CA THR A 24 -46.04 -25.22 -36.03
C THR A 24 -45.11 -25.30 -34.83
N VAL A 25 -44.13 -26.22 -34.84
CA VAL A 25 -43.13 -26.34 -33.77
C VAL A 25 -42.20 -25.12 -33.76
N GLU A 26 -41.80 -24.59 -34.92
CA GLU A 26 -41.02 -23.36 -35.04
C GLU A 26 -41.71 -22.16 -34.38
N ARG A 27 -43.02 -21.99 -34.63
CA ARG A 27 -43.83 -20.93 -34.00
C ARG A 27 -43.95 -21.07 -32.49
N VAL A 28 -44.20 -22.28 -32.00
CA VAL A 28 -44.36 -22.52 -30.55
C VAL A 28 -43.05 -22.32 -29.80
N THR A 29 -41.91 -22.63 -30.42
CA THR A 29 -40.59 -22.51 -29.79
C THR A 29 -39.96 -21.13 -29.96
N GLY A 30 -40.63 -20.19 -30.64
CA GLY A 30 -40.10 -18.85 -30.91
C GLY A 30 -38.98 -18.82 -31.95
N ASN A 31 -38.79 -19.92 -32.69
CA ASN A 31 -37.74 -20.07 -33.72
C ASN A 31 -38.27 -19.84 -35.14
N ALA A 32 -39.47 -19.28 -35.30
CA ALA A 32 -40.11 -19.06 -36.61
C ALA A 32 -39.27 -18.19 -37.57
N ASP A 33 -38.45 -17.29 -37.04
CA ASP A 33 -37.55 -16.42 -37.82
C ASP A 33 -36.08 -16.87 -37.75
N ALA A 34 -35.78 -17.98 -37.07
CA ALA A 34 -34.43 -18.49 -36.91
C ALA A 34 -34.04 -19.33 -38.14
N GLU A 35 -33.47 -18.68 -39.15
CA GLU A 35 -33.00 -19.33 -40.39
C GLU A 35 -31.98 -20.47 -40.16
N ALA A 36 -31.30 -20.48 -39.01
CA ALA A 36 -30.30 -21.48 -38.64
C ALA A 36 -30.80 -22.52 -37.61
N TRP A 37 -32.11 -22.70 -37.43
CA TRP A 37 -32.62 -23.69 -36.48
C TRP A 37 -32.28 -25.13 -36.93
N PRO A 38 -31.62 -25.96 -36.10
CA PRO A 38 -31.08 -27.25 -36.57
C PRO A 38 -32.12 -28.22 -37.16
N PRO A 39 -33.34 -28.36 -36.59
CA PRO A 39 -34.39 -29.16 -37.21
C PRO A 39 -34.89 -28.62 -38.56
N ALA A 40 -34.99 -27.29 -38.72
CA ALA A 40 -35.35 -26.66 -40.00
C ALA A 40 -34.28 -26.91 -41.06
N MET A 41 -33.00 -26.74 -40.70
CA MET A 41 -31.87 -27.00 -41.60
C MET A 41 -31.81 -28.47 -42.06
N ALA A 42 -32.10 -29.42 -41.16
CA ALA A 42 -32.14 -30.84 -41.50
C ALA A 42 -33.28 -31.18 -42.48
N PHE A 43 -34.46 -30.57 -42.29
CA PHE A 43 -35.59 -30.72 -43.20
C PHE A 43 -35.28 -30.09 -44.58
N ASP A 44 -34.71 -28.89 -44.60
CA ASP A 44 -34.32 -28.21 -45.83
C ASP A 44 -33.24 -28.98 -46.61
N ALA A 45 -32.31 -29.66 -45.92
CA ALA A 45 -31.31 -30.52 -46.55
C ALA A 45 -31.95 -31.76 -47.21
N LEU A 46 -32.96 -32.34 -46.55
CA LEU A 46 -33.74 -33.45 -47.09
C LEU A 46 -34.56 -33.00 -48.31
N GLU A 47 -35.21 -31.84 -48.23
CA GLU A 47 -35.96 -31.24 -49.34
C GLU A 47 -35.04 -30.95 -50.54
N ALA A 48 -33.87 -30.35 -50.32
CA ALA A 48 -32.87 -30.09 -51.36
C ALA A 48 -32.39 -31.37 -52.05
N THR A 49 -32.11 -32.42 -51.26
CA THR A 49 -31.71 -33.73 -51.79
C THR A 49 -32.83 -34.37 -52.62
N THR A 50 -34.06 -34.28 -52.12
CA THR A 50 -35.26 -34.81 -52.79
C THR A 50 -35.49 -34.11 -54.13
N LYS A 51 -35.42 -32.77 -54.18
CA LYS A 51 -35.53 -31.97 -55.42
C LYS A 51 -34.47 -32.36 -56.45
N ARG A 52 -33.22 -32.56 -56.02
CA ARG A 52 -32.13 -32.98 -56.91
C ARG A 52 -32.33 -34.38 -57.48
N VAL A 53 -32.71 -35.36 -56.64
CA VAL A 53 -32.93 -36.75 -57.07
C VAL A 53 -34.14 -36.84 -58.00
N LEU A 54 -35.29 -36.28 -57.61
CA LEU A 54 -36.49 -36.27 -58.46
C LEU A 54 -36.25 -35.49 -59.76
N GLY A 55 -35.59 -34.33 -59.68
CA GLY A 55 -35.23 -33.52 -60.83
C GLY A 55 -34.36 -34.28 -61.84
N SER A 56 -33.37 -35.03 -61.36
CA SER A 56 -32.50 -35.85 -62.21
C SER A 56 -33.27 -37.00 -62.89
N VAL A 57 -34.17 -37.66 -62.15
CA VAL A 57 -35.01 -38.76 -62.68
C VAL A 57 -35.97 -38.27 -63.77
N ILE A 58 -36.61 -37.11 -63.58
CA ILE A 58 -37.57 -36.55 -64.55
C ILE A 58 -36.93 -35.63 -65.59
N ARG A 59 -35.59 -35.47 -65.57
CA ARG A 59 -34.81 -34.55 -66.42
C ARG A 59 -35.28 -33.09 -66.33
N ASP A 60 -35.63 -32.64 -65.14
CA ASP A 60 -35.99 -31.26 -64.84
C ASP A 60 -34.79 -30.49 -64.25
N GLU A 61 -34.02 -29.86 -65.14
CA GLU A 61 -32.83 -29.05 -64.81
C GLU A 61 -33.14 -27.85 -63.89
N GLN A 62 -34.40 -27.40 -63.81
CA GLN A 62 -34.78 -26.33 -62.90
C GLN A 62 -34.85 -26.86 -61.46
N LEU A 63 -35.40 -28.05 -61.26
CA LEU A 63 -35.52 -28.68 -59.94
C LEU A 63 -34.15 -29.08 -59.38
N VAL A 64 -33.24 -29.54 -60.24
CA VAL A 64 -31.84 -29.81 -59.88
C VAL A 64 -31.15 -28.53 -59.40
N ARG A 65 -31.26 -27.44 -60.17
CA ARG A 65 -30.68 -26.13 -59.79
C ARG A 65 -31.27 -25.56 -58.49
N GLU A 66 -32.58 -25.69 -58.27
CA GLU A 66 -33.21 -25.29 -57.00
C GLU A 66 -32.64 -26.07 -55.80
N GLY A 67 -32.42 -27.38 -55.96
CA GLY A 67 -31.80 -28.21 -54.93
C GLY A 67 -30.33 -27.85 -54.65
N GLU A 68 -29.56 -27.52 -55.69
CA GLU A 68 -28.17 -27.06 -55.54
C GLU A 68 -28.08 -25.71 -54.83
N LEU A 69 -28.93 -24.75 -55.19
CA LEU A 69 -29.02 -23.45 -54.52
C LEU A 69 -29.43 -23.60 -53.04
N GLN A 70 -30.41 -24.45 -52.75
CA GLN A 70 -30.86 -24.70 -51.38
C GLN A 70 -29.75 -25.35 -50.54
N ARG A 71 -28.97 -26.27 -51.12
CA ARG A 71 -27.80 -26.85 -50.46
C ARG A 71 -26.70 -25.82 -50.18
N ALA A 72 -26.35 -24.98 -51.17
CA ALA A 72 -25.37 -23.92 -50.99
C ALA A 72 -25.77 -22.94 -49.87
N LYS A 73 -27.07 -22.59 -49.81
CA LYS A 73 -27.60 -21.77 -48.71
C LYS A 73 -27.40 -22.43 -47.33
N LEU A 74 -27.68 -23.73 -47.21
CA LEU A 74 -27.51 -24.46 -45.95
C LEU A 74 -26.05 -24.58 -45.53
N ASP A 75 -25.14 -24.79 -46.48
CA ASP A 75 -23.70 -24.84 -46.22
C ASP A 75 -23.18 -23.48 -45.71
N GLU A 76 -23.68 -22.38 -46.26
CA GLU A 76 -23.37 -21.03 -45.80
C GLU A 76 -23.93 -20.76 -44.40
N LEU A 77 -25.20 -21.10 -44.13
CA LEU A 77 -25.82 -20.97 -42.80
C LEU A 77 -25.09 -21.82 -41.75
N ALA A 78 -24.70 -23.05 -42.09
CA ALA A 78 -23.92 -23.90 -41.20
C ALA A 78 -22.52 -23.31 -40.91
N THR A 79 -21.94 -22.60 -41.86
CA THR A 79 -20.66 -21.92 -41.68
C THR A 79 -20.82 -20.67 -40.81
N ALA A 80 -21.86 -19.86 -41.06
CA ALA A 80 -22.21 -18.71 -40.23
C ALA A 80 -22.43 -19.11 -38.76
N GLN A 81 -23.24 -20.14 -38.50
CA GLN A 81 -23.50 -20.64 -37.14
C GLN A 81 -22.22 -21.11 -36.42
N ARG A 82 -21.31 -21.77 -37.15
CA ARG A 82 -20.01 -22.19 -36.61
C ARG A 82 -19.13 -21.00 -36.25
N LEU A 83 -19.09 -19.98 -37.11
CA LEU A 83 -18.32 -18.77 -36.87
C LEU A 83 -18.89 -17.98 -35.69
N GLU A 84 -20.21 -17.85 -35.59
CA GLU A 84 -20.88 -17.19 -34.46
C GLU A 84 -20.60 -17.92 -33.14
N THR A 85 -20.74 -19.24 -33.13
CA THR A 85 -20.42 -20.06 -31.94
C THR A 85 -18.96 -19.87 -31.52
N ARG A 86 -18.03 -19.83 -32.49
CA ARG A 86 -16.61 -19.59 -32.21
C ARG A 86 -16.36 -18.17 -31.71
N ALA A 87 -17.04 -17.17 -32.25
CA ALA A 87 -16.94 -15.79 -31.81
C ALA A 87 -17.42 -15.64 -30.36
N GLN A 88 -18.60 -16.19 -30.03
CA GLN A 88 -19.13 -16.18 -28.66
C GLN A 88 -18.20 -16.92 -27.67
N GLN A 89 -17.59 -18.03 -28.09
CA GLN A 89 -16.60 -18.72 -27.26
C GLN A 89 -15.34 -17.87 -27.03
N LEU A 90 -14.86 -17.19 -28.07
CA LEU A 90 -13.68 -16.34 -27.98
C LEU A 90 -13.95 -15.11 -27.10
N GLU A 91 -15.13 -14.51 -27.22
CA GLU A 91 -15.58 -13.40 -26.39
C GLU A 91 -15.61 -13.81 -24.91
N ARG A 92 -16.29 -14.92 -24.57
CA ARG A 92 -16.31 -15.44 -23.19
C ARG A 92 -14.91 -15.74 -22.65
N GLN A 93 -14.01 -16.26 -23.47
CA GLN A 93 -12.61 -16.50 -23.06
C GLN A 93 -11.84 -15.19 -22.86
N ALA A 94 -12.09 -14.17 -23.68
CA ALA A 94 -11.48 -12.87 -23.55
C ALA A 94 -11.95 -12.15 -22.28
N ASP A 95 -13.26 -12.20 -22.01
CA ASP A 95 -13.87 -11.62 -20.81
C ASP A 95 -13.34 -12.28 -19.54
N ALA A 96 -13.29 -13.63 -19.51
CA ALA A 96 -12.72 -14.36 -18.37
C ALA A 96 -11.24 -14.00 -18.12
N LYS A 97 -10.44 -13.86 -19.18
CA LYS A 97 -9.04 -13.42 -19.06
C LYS A 97 -8.91 -11.97 -18.62
N LEU A 98 -9.84 -11.11 -19.02
CA LEU A 98 -9.87 -9.72 -18.59
C LEU A 98 -10.20 -9.63 -17.10
N GLU A 99 -11.22 -10.34 -16.65
CA GLU A 99 -11.62 -10.43 -15.24
C GLU A 99 -10.46 -10.95 -14.36
N GLU A 100 -9.81 -12.05 -14.77
CA GLU A 100 -8.63 -12.58 -14.07
C GLU A 100 -7.50 -11.55 -13.94
N ARG A 101 -7.24 -10.77 -15.00
CA ARG A 101 -6.22 -9.72 -14.99
C ARG A 101 -6.60 -8.55 -14.08
N VAL A 102 -7.87 -8.15 -14.07
CA VAL A 102 -8.38 -7.10 -13.18
C VAL A 102 -8.23 -7.53 -11.73
N ASP A 103 -8.68 -8.74 -11.39
CA ASP A 103 -8.55 -9.31 -10.05
C ASP A 103 -7.09 -9.40 -9.59
N ALA A 104 -6.20 -9.86 -10.47
CA ALA A 104 -4.78 -9.96 -10.17
C ALA A 104 -4.15 -8.57 -9.94
N ALA A 105 -4.52 -7.59 -10.75
CA ALA A 105 -4.06 -6.21 -10.60
C ALA A 105 -4.56 -5.58 -9.28
N GLU A 106 -5.83 -5.83 -8.91
CA GLU A 106 -6.40 -5.34 -7.66
C GLU A 106 -5.74 -5.99 -6.44
N LYS A 107 -5.59 -7.31 -6.44
CA LYS A 107 -4.86 -8.03 -5.37
C LYS A 107 -3.44 -7.51 -5.21
N ARG A 108 -2.74 -7.27 -6.33
CA ARG A 108 -1.39 -6.69 -6.31
C ARG A 108 -1.41 -5.29 -5.72
N ARG A 109 -2.35 -4.43 -6.12
CA ARG A 109 -2.50 -3.08 -5.55
C ARG A 109 -2.74 -3.12 -4.03
N GLN A 110 -3.69 -3.93 -3.58
CA GLN A 110 -4.01 -4.08 -2.15
C GLN A 110 -2.81 -4.59 -1.34
N SER A 111 -2.05 -5.55 -1.87
CA SER A 111 -0.83 -6.05 -1.23
C SER A 111 0.24 -4.97 -1.08
N VAL A 112 0.47 -4.18 -2.13
CA VAL A 112 1.44 -3.06 -2.10
C VAL A 112 1.02 -1.97 -1.11
N GLU A 113 -0.27 -1.64 -1.07
CA GLU A 113 -0.81 -0.65 -0.14
C GLU A 113 -0.68 -1.13 1.31
N THR A 114 -1.00 -2.40 1.58
CA THR A 114 -0.86 -3.01 2.91
C THR A 114 0.59 -3.02 3.38
N GLU A 115 1.52 -3.44 2.51
CA GLU A 115 2.95 -3.44 2.81
C GLU A 115 3.50 -2.01 3.03
N ALA A 116 3.06 -1.04 2.22
CA ALA A 116 3.44 0.35 2.39
C ALA A 116 2.92 0.91 3.73
N ALA A 117 1.67 0.62 4.10
CA ALA A 117 1.08 1.02 5.37
C ALA A 117 1.82 0.39 6.57
N LYS A 118 2.18 -0.89 6.47
CA LYS A 118 2.96 -1.59 7.50
C LYS A 118 4.34 -0.96 7.69
N ARG A 119 5.08 -0.74 6.60
CA ARG A 119 6.40 -0.08 6.66
C ARG A 119 6.33 1.32 7.25
N LYS A 120 5.28 2.08 6.91
CA LYS A 120 5.06 3.41 7.48
C LYS A 120 4.84 3.34 8.99
N ARG A 121 3.99 2.44 9.47
CA ARG A 121 3.75 2.24 10.91
C ARG A 121 5.03 1.83 11.65
N GLU A 122 5.77 0.87 11.11
CA GLU A 122 7.05 0.43 11.70
C GLU A 122 8.07 1.58 11.78
N ALA A 123 8.15 2.42 10.74
CA ALA A 123 9.03 3.58 10.75
C ALA A 123 8.59 4.64 11.78
N GLU A 124 7.28 4.90 11.92
CA GLU A 124 6.72 5.81 12.91
C GLU A 124 6.98 5.31 14.34
N GLU A 125 6.78 4.01 14.59
CA GLU A 125 7.06 3.39 15.88
C GLU A 125 8.55 3.46 16.24
N GLN A 126 9.44 3.16 15.30
CA GLN A 126 10.89 3.28 15.51
C GLN A 126 11.32 4.73 15.77
N ALA A 127 10.75 5.70 15.05
CA ALA A 127 11.03 7.11 15.28
C ALA A 127 10.59 7.55 16.68
N ALA A 128 9.37 7.17 17.10
CA ALA A 128 8.85 7.48 18.42
C ALA A 128 9.67 6.83 19.55
N GLN A 129 10.15 5.60 19.35
CA GLN A 129 11.05 4.93 20.31
C GLN A 129 12.37 5.67 20.45
N ARG A 130 13.02 6.01 19.33
CA ARG A 130 14.28 6.78 19.34
C ARG A 130 14.12 8.14 20.01
N GLU A 131 13.03 8.84 19.74
CA GLU A 131 12.74 10.13 20.38
C GLU A 131 12.63 9.99 21.90
N ARG A 132 11.94 8.94 22.39
CA ARG A 132 11.84 8.66 23.82
C ARG A 132 13.20 8.33 24.44
N GLU A 133 14.03 7.54 23.77
CA GLU A 133 15.37 7.20 24.23
C GLU A 133 16.27 8.44 24.31
N ILE A 134 16.25 9.29 23.27
CA ILE A 134 17.01 10.55 23.27
C ILE A 134 16.54 11.46 24.40
N ALA A 135 15.22 11.58 24.60
CA ALA A 135 14.65 12.40 25.67
C ALA A 135 15.03 11.87 27.07
N GLN A 136 15.05 10.55 27.26
CA GLN A 136 15.50 9.93 28.52
C GLN A 136 16.99 10.19 28.76
N GLN A 137 17.84 9.94 27.76
CA GLN A 137 19.28 10.21 27.87
C GLN A 137 19.57 11.69 28.15
N ALA A 138 18.81 12.61 27.55
CA ALA A 138 18.93 14.04 27.81
C ALA A 138 18.60 14.38 29.27
N ARG A 139 17.51 13.82 29.81
CA ARG A 139 17.12 14.00 31.23
C ARG A 139 18.15 13.43 32.18
N GLU A 140 18.67 12.24 31.91
CA GLU A 140 19.72 11.62 32.73
C GLU A 140 21.00 12.46 32.73
N ARG A 141 21.42 12.98 31.57
CA ARG A 141 22.57 13.89 31.47
C ARG A 141 22.35 15.19 32.22
N GLU A 142 21.16 15.76 32.14
CA GLU A 142 20.81 16.97 32.88
C GLU A 142 20.85 16.74 34.38
N GLN A 143 20.28 15.64 34.87
CA GLN A 143 20.33 15.26 36.28
C GLN A 143 21.77 15.03 36.76
N ALA A 144 22.57 14.29 35.99
CA ALA A 144 23.97 14.06 36.30
C ALA A 144 24.79 15.36 36.32
N ALA A 145 24.52 16.29 35.40
CA ALA A 145 25.17 17.60 35.37
C ALA A 145 24.80 18.44 36.61
N ARG A 146 23.51 18.49 36.98
CA ARG A 146 23.06 19.19 38.20
C ARG A 146 23.70 18.60 39.46
N GLU A 147 23.73 17.27 39.60
CA GLU A 147 24.41 16.62 40.72
C GLU A 147 25.91 16.93 40.76
N ALA A 148 26.58 16.94 39.61
CA ALA A 148 27.99 17.27 39.53
C ALA A 148 28.25 18.73 39.94
N GLU A 149 27.41 19.67 39.51
CA GLU A 149 27.46 21.07 39.93
C GLU A 149 27.23 21.23 41.44
N GLU A 150 26.21 20.57 41.99
CA GLU A 150 25.96 20.60 43.44
C GLU A 150 27.15 20.04 44.24
N ARG A 151 27.76 18.95 43.79
CA ARG A 151 28.95 18.38 44.43
C ARG A 151 30.13 19.35 44.35
N ARG A 152 30.35 20.00 43.20
CA ARG A 152 31.40 21.01 43.04
C ARG A 152 31.16 22.22 43.95
N ALA A 153 29.94 22.74 43.99
CA ALA A 153 29.57 23.86 44.86
C ALA A 153 29.80 23.53 46.35
N LYS A 154 29.46 22.32 46.78
CA LYS A 154 29.75 21.84 48.14
C LYS A 154 31.25 21.84 48.42
N VAL A 155 32.07 21.28 47.52
CA VAL A 155 33.53 21.27 47.67
C VAL A 155 34.08 22.70 47.76
N VAL A 156 33.69 23.58 46.83
CA VAL A 156 34.11 24.99 46.85
C VAL A 156 33.74 25.65 48.18
N SER A 157 32.49 25.50 48.64
CA SER A 157 32.05 26.10 49.91
C SER A 157 32.83 25.59 51.13
N VAL A 158 33.26 24.33 51.14
CA VAL A 158 34.09 23.77 52.22
C VAL A 158 35.48 24.39 52.16
N THR A 159 36.09 24.45 50.97
CA THR A 159 37.42 25.04 50.79
C THR A 159 37.45 26.53 51.13
N GLU A 160 36.41 27.28 50.79
CA GLU A 160 36.28 28.70 51.15
C GLU A 160 36.19 28.89 52.68
N ARG A 161 35.38 28.07 53.36
CA ARG A 161 35.28 28.10 54.83
C ARG A 161 36.58 27.73 55.51
N GLU A 162 37.33 26.78 54.96
CA GLU A 162 38.65 26.41 55.48
C GLU A 162 39.67 27.54 55.28
N ALA A 163 39.71 28.13 54.09
CA ALA A 163 40.56 29.28 53.80
C ALA A 163 40.22 30.48 54.70
N GLU A 164 38.94 30.76 54.94
CA GLU A 164 38.51 31.82 55.85
C GLU A 164 38.95 31.54 57.30
N LYS A 165 38.83 30.30 57.77
CA LYS A 165 39.33 29.91 59.11
C LYS A 165 40.83 30.11 59.23
N VAL A 166 41.60 29.78 58.19
CA VAL A 166 43.06 30.02 58.17
C VAL A 166 43.36 31.51 58.22
N ARG A 167 42.72 32.32 57.36
CA ARG A 167 42.88 33.78 57.37
C ARG A 167 42.56 34.40 58.73
N ILE A 168 41.46 34.00 59.37
CA ILE A 168 41.08 34.50 60.70
C ILE A 168 42.12 34.12 61.76
N ARG A 169 42.74 32.93 61.68
CA ARG A 169 43.83 32.54 62.59
C ARG A 169 45.07 33.40 62.37
N GLU A 170 45.49 33.56 61.12
CA GLU A 170 46.64 34.40 60.76
C GLU A 170 46.43 35.86 61.19
N GLU A 171 45.23 36.42 60.98
CA GLU A 171 44.89 37.76 61.46
C GLU A 171 44.95 37.88 62.98
N ARG A 172 44.48 36.87 63.72
CA ARG A 172 44.55 36.84 65.19
C ARG A 172 45.99 36.78 65.68
N ASP A 173 46.82 35.93 65.06
CA ASP A 173 48.24 35.78 65.41
C ASP A 173 48.99 37.10 65.11
N ALA A 174 48.74 37.72 63.95
CA ALA A 174 49.30 39.02 63.61
C ALA A 174 48.87 40.13 64.59
N LEU A 175 47.60 40.14 65.01
CA LEU A 175 47.11 41.08 66.03
C LEU A 175 47.73 40.82 67.40
N ALA A 176 47.99 39.56 67.78
CA ALA A 176 48.67 39.21 69.03
C ALA A 176 50.12 39.74 69.03
N VAL A 177 50.88 39.47 67.96
CA VAL A 177 52.25 40.00 67.79
C VAL A 177 52.26 41.52 67.83
N LYS A 178 51.29 42.19 67.18
CA LYS A 178 51.16 43.65 67.21
C LYS A 178 50.88 44.18 68.62
N ARG A 179 50.05 43.49 69.41
CA ARG A 179 49.76 43.86 70.81
C ARG A 179 50.98 43.68 71.70
N GLU A 180 51.72 42.59 71.54
CA GLU A 180 52.97 42.34 72.26
C GLU A 180 54.02 43.40 71.93
N ALA A 181 54.19 43.74 70.65
CA ALA A 181 55.10 44.81 70.21
C ALA A 181 54.70 46.19 70.79
N LEU A 182 53.40 46.52 70.81
CA LEU A 182 52.91 47.76 71.43
C LEU A 182 53.10 47.76 72.96
N ALA A 183 52.90 46.63 73.62
CA ALA A 183 53.17 46.49 75.06
C ALA A 183 54.66 46.68 75.36
N ALA A 184 55.53 46.04 74.58
CA ALA A 184 56.98 46.19 74.67
C ALA A 184 57.42 47.64 74.44
N SER A 185 56.86 48.32 73.42
CA SER A 185 57.10 49.75 73.17
C SER A 185 56.72 50.60 74.37
N ARG A 186 55.52 50.41 74.94
CA ARG A 186 55.08 51.16 76.13
C ARG A 186 55.99 50.90 77.33
N THR A 187 56.44 49.66 77.53
CA THR A 187 57.40 49.38 78.61
C THR A 187 58.75 50.04 78.38
N ALA A 188 59.21 50.15 77.13
CA ALA A 188 60.41 50.89 76.79
C ALA A 188 60.24 52.39 77.07
N ASP A 189 59.11 52.98 76.68
CA ASP A 189 58.78 54.39 76.96
C ASP A 189 58.78 54.68 78.47
N VAL A 190 58.14 53.81 79.28
CA VAL A 190 58.14 53.94 80.76
C VAL A 190 59.54 53.79 81.36
N LEU A 191 60.36 52.88 80.84
CA LEU A 191 61.75 52.72 81.29
C LEU A 191 62.59 53.95 80.92
N GLU A 192 62.38 54.54 79.75
CA GLU A 192 63.05 55.77 79.30
C GLU A 192 62.66 56.95 80.19
N ASP A 193 61.37 57.17 80.44
CA ASP A 193 60.86 58.17 81.39
C ASP A 193 61.48 58.00 82.79
N ALA A 194 61.58 56.76 83.28
CA ALA A 194 62.17 56.46 84.58
C ALA A 194 63.70 56.75 84.61
N ILE A 195 64.41 56.49 83.51
CA ILE A 195 65.83 56.84 83.35
C ILE A 195 65.98 58.37 83.33
N GLU A 196 65.12 59.09 82.61
CA GLU A 196 65.13 60.56 82.58
C GLU A 196 64.85 61.16 83.95
N GLN A 197 63.85 60.67 84.68
CA GLN A 197 63.56 61.12 86.05
C GLN A 197 64.74 60.85 87.00
N LYS A 198 65.42 59.70 86.89
CA LYS A 198 66.65 59.42 87.66
C LYS A 198 67.78 60.38 87.29
N LYS A 199 67.98 60.69 86.00
CA LYS A 199 68.98 61.68 85.55
C LYS A 199 68.65 63.08 86.07
N ALA A 200 67.38 63.48 86.07
CA ALA A 200 66.93 64.78 86.58
C ALA A 200 67.18 64.91 88.09
N LYS A 201 66.83 63.89 88.90
CA LYS A 201 67.13 63.84 90.34
C LYS A 201 68.64 63.91 90.65
N ARG A 202 69.48 63.36 89.77
CA ARG A 202 70.95 63.42 89.91
C ARG A 202 71.56 64.80 89.59
N LYS A 203 70.84 65.67 88.89
CA LYS A 203 71.26 67.05 88.57
C LYS A 203 70.75 68.08 89.59
N SER A 204 69.80 67.72 90.43
CA SER A 204 69.21 68.60 91.46
C SER A 204 69.71 68.30 92.89
N SER A 205 70.76 67.50 93.02
CA SER A 205 71.48 67.18 94.26
C SER A 205 72.95 67.50 94.10
#